data_AF-A0A9E4YV96-F1
#
_entry.id   AF-A0A9E4YV96-F1
#
_cell.length_a   1.000
_cell.length_b   1.000
_cell.length_c   1.000
_cell.angle_alpha   90.00
_cell.angle_beta   90.00
_cell.angle_gamma   90.00
#
_symmetry.space_group_name_H-M   'P 1'
#
loop_
_entity.id
_entity.type
_entity.pdbx_description
1 polymer ?
#
loop_
_entity_poly.entity_id
_entity_poly.type
_entity_poly.pdbx_seq_one_letter_code
_entity_poly.pdbx_strand_id
1 'polypeptide(L)' 'LPTDLHIDHSGIIYLAERQDNESLKNWITVRDRAGQVLSRWDTPRSHQIWVDRHGDIYLVSGLLGLPENGVATKYVRMH' A
#
# COMPACT_ATOMS: atom_id res chain seq x y z
N LEU A 1 4.39 -9.85 -5.07
CA LEU A 1 5.69 -9.39 -4.54
C LEU A 1 5.46 -8.17 -3.66
N PRO A 2 5.93 -8.17 -2.40
CA PRO A 2 5.85 -7.00 -1.53
C PRO A 2 6.78 -5.90 -2.04
N THR A 3 6.36 -4.63 -1.94
CA THR A 3 7.19 -3.47 -2.29
C THR A 3 7.54 -2.62 -1.08
N ASP A 4 6.61 -2.46 -0.13
CA ASP A 4 6.82 -1.76 1.14
C ASP A 4 5.77 -2.19 2.17
N LEU A 5 6.02 -1.96 3.46
CA LEU A 5 5.10 -2.29 4.54
C LEU A 5 5.08 -1.27 5.67
N HIS A 6 3.92 -1.13 6.31
CA HIS A 6 3.76 -0.40 7.56
C HIS A 6 3.09 -1.31 8.60
N ILE A 7 3.53 -1.24 9.85
CA ILE A 7 2.91 -1.94 10.98
C ILE A 7 2.50 -0.90 12.00
N ASP A 8 1.22 -0.84 12.32
CA ASP A 8 0.72 0.11 13.33
C ASP A 8 0.99 -0.38 14.77
N HIS A 9 0.70 0.46 15.76
CA HIS A 9 0.88 0.12 17.17
C HIS A 9 0.02 -1.05 17.66
N SER A 10 -1.07 -1.37 16.96
CA SER A 10 -1.91 -2.53 17.24
C SER A 10 -1.40 -3.81 16.57
N GLY A 11 -0.37 -3.71 15.73
CA GLY A 11 0.23 -4.82 15.00
C GLY A 11 -0.52 -5.20 13.72
N ILE A 12 -1.40 -4.34 13.22
CA ILE A 12 -1.99 -4.51 11.89
C ILE A 12 -0.93 -4.19 10.84
N ILE A 13 -0.82 -5.06 9.85
CA ILE A 13 0.19 -4.99 8.78
C ILE A 13 -0.49 -4.45 7.53
N TYR A 14 0.03 -3.35 7.01
CA TYR A 14 -0.36 -2.77 5.74
C TYR A 14 0.75 -3.06 4.74
N LEU A 15 0.45 -3.81 3.69
CA LEU A 15 1.43 -4.28 2.73
C LEU A 15 1.09 -3.79 1.34
N ALA A 16 1.98 -3.02 0.73
CA ALA A 16 1.91 -2.69 -0.69
C ALA A 16 2.50 -3.86 -1.51
N GLU A 17 1.75 -4.30 -2.51
CA GLU A 17 2.08 -5.49 -3.30
C GLU A 17 1.86 -5.26 -4.79
N ARG A 18 2.62 -5.99 -5.59
CA ARG A 18 2.43 -6.13 -7.04
C ARG A 18 2.36 -7.59 -7.45
N GLN A 19 1.70 -7.91 -8.57
CA GLN A 19 1.64 -9.29 -9.06
C GLN A 19 3.04 -9.84 -9.34
N ASP A 20 3.82 -9.11 -10.13
CA ASP A 20 5.18 -9.44 -10.55
C ASP A 20 5.90 -8.13 -10.96
N ASN A 21 7.12 -8.23 -11.53
CA ASN A 21 7.92 -7.06 -11.88
C ASN A 21 7.43 -6.33 -13.15
N GLU A 22 6.69 -7.03 -14.02
CA GLU A 22 6.29 -6.58 -15.36
C GLU A 22 4.82 -6.11 -15.39
N SER A 23 4.01 -6.59 -14.45
CA SER A 23 2.59 -6.30 -14.34
C SER A 23 2.31 -4.92 -13.76
N LEU A 24 1.25 -4.28 -14.27
CA LEU A 24 0.64 -3.07 -13.72
C LEU A 24 -0.39 -3.37 -12.62
N LYS A 25 -0.61 -4.64 -12.26
CA LYS A 25 -1.53 -5.03 -11.18
C LYS A 25 -0.84 -4.85 -9.83
N ASN A 26 -1.36 -3.94 -9.03
CA ASN A 26 -0.89 -3.62 -7.69
C ASN A 26 -2.09 -3.54 -6.74
N TRP A 27 -1.84 -3.80 -5.47
CA TRP A 27 -2.86 -3.75 -4.43
C TRP A 27 -2.23 -3.47 -3.07
N ILE A 28 -3.08 -3.12 -2.11
CA ILE A 28 -2.75 -3.18 -0.69
C ILE A 28 -3.42 -4.43 -0.11
N THR A 29 -2.74 -5.13 0.79
CA THR A 29 -3.40 -5.99 1.78
C THR A 29 -3.26 -5.42 3.18
N VAL A 30 -4.35 -5.48 3.94
CA VAL A 30 -4.35 -5.28 5.39
C VAL A 30 -4.41 -6.65 6.03
N ARG A 31 -3.49 -6.93 6.95
CA ARG A 31 -3.34 -8.23 7.58
C ARG A 31 -3.26 -8.11 9.09
N ASP A 32 -3.70 -9.16 9.78
CA ASP A 32 -3.46 -9.27 11.22
C ASP A 32 -2.01 -9.68 11.53
N ARG A 33 -1.71 -9.80 12.83
CA ARG A 33 -0.37 -10.21 13.32
C ARG A 33 0.04 -11.63 12.92
N ALA A 34 -0.92 -12.49 12.57
CA ALA A 34 -0.67 -13.84 12.07
C ALA A 34 -0.47 -13.85 10.53
N GLY A 35 -0.63 -12.71 9.87
CA GLY A 35 -0.52 -12.56 8.42
C GLY A 35 -1.80 -12.91 7.67
N GLN A 36 -2.92 -13.14 8.36
CA GLN A 36 -4.22 -13.37 7.72
C GLN A 36 -4.70 -12.08 7.08
N VAL A 37 -5.11 -12.16 5.81
CA VAL A 37 -5.66 -11.02 5.07
C VAL A 37 -7.05 -10.67 5.63
N LEU A 38 -7.19 -9.45 6.13
CA LEU A 38 -8.42 -8.84 6.61
C LEU A 38 -9.11 -8.04 5.51
N SER A 39 -8.34 -7.40 4.63
CA SER A 39 -8.86 -6.61 3.51
C SER A 39 -7.85 -6.53 2.39
N ARG A 40 -8.34 -6.32 1.16
CA ARG A 40 -7.54 -6.13 -0.04
C ARG A 40 -8.27 -5.21 -1.01
N TRP A 41 -7.54 -4.31 -1.65
CA TRP A 41 -8.06 -3.52 -2.76
C TRP A 41 -6.95 -3.14 -3.74
N ASP A 42 -7.34 -2.95 -4.99
CA ASP A 42 -6.41 -2.58 -6.06
C ASP A 42 -5.97 -1.12 -5.94
N THR A 43 -4.73 -0.85 -6.36
CA THR A 43 -4.13 0.49 -6.34
C THR A 43 -3.28 0.70 -7.59
N PRO A 44 -2.95 1.96 -7.95
CA PRO A 44 -1.82 2.25 -8.81
C PRO A 44 -0.51 1.68 -8.23
N ARG A 45 0.51 1.57 -9.06
CA ARG A 45 1.84 1.13 -8.64
C ARG A 45 2.40 2.09 -7.58
N SER A 46 2.71 1.56 -6.41
CA SER A 46 3.37 2.29 -5.34
C SER A 46 4.68 1.62 -4.94
N HIS A 47 5.66 2.45 -4.61
CA HIS A 47 6.93 2.02 -4.04
C HIS A 47 7.02 2.24 -2.52
N GLN A 48 6.16 3.09 -1.96
CA GLN A 48 6.15 3.39 -0.54
C GLN A 48 4.72 3.44 0.02
N ILE A 49 4.55 2.99 1.25
CA ILE A 49 3.32 3.06 2.01
C ILE A 49 3.57 3.76 3.35
N TRP A 50 2.71 4.70 3.69
CA TRP A 50 2.68 5.32 5.01
C TRP A 50 1.27 5.32 5.56
N VAL A 51 1.12 5.10 6.86
CA VAL A 51 -0.18 5.15 7.53
C VAL A 51 -0.05 6.16 8.68
N ASP A 52 -0.98 7.09 8.76
CA ASP A 52 -0.99 8.07 9.85
C ASP A 52 -1.74 7.54 11.08
N ARG A 53 -1.73 8.35 12.15
CA ARG A 53 -2.36 8.01 13.43
C ARG A 53 -3.90 7.84 13.35
N HIS A 54 -4.54 8.31 12.30
CA HIS A 54 -5.98 8.15 12.07
C HIS A 54 -6.29 6.87 11.27
N GLY A 55 -5.26 6.19 10.77
CA GLY A 55 -5.40 5.01 9.93
C GLY A 55 -5.59 5.34 8.45
N ASP A 56 -5.38 6.60 8.05
CA ASP A 56 -5.37 6.98 6.63
C ASP A 56 -4.10 6.46 5.97
N ILE A 57 -4.23 5.93 4.75
CA ILE A 57 -3.15 5.27 4.03
C ILE A 57 -2.68 6.18 2.90
N TYR A 58 -1.38 6.38 2.80
CA TYR A 58 -0.74 7.18 1.76
C TYR A 58 0.14 6.27 0.93
N LEU A 59 -0.02 6.34 -0.39
CA LEU A 59 0.84 5.64 -1.34
C LEU A 59 1.61 6.66 -2.16
N VAL A 60 2.92 6.46 -2.27
CA VAL A 60 3.77 7.25 -3.17
C VAL A 60 3.96 6.48 -4.47
N SER A 61 3.33 6.98 -5.52
CA SER A 61 3.49 6.47 -6.88
C SER A 61 4.33 7.44 -7.71
N GLY A 62 5.14 6.91 -8.62
CA GLY A 62 5.65 7.70 -9.73
C GLY A 62 4.49 7.97 -10.68
N LEU A 63 4.27 9.22 -11.08
CA LEU A 63 3.25 9.55 -12.08
C LEU A 63 3.55 8.77 -13.37
N LEU A 64 2.67 7.83 -13.75
CA LEU A 64 2.81 7.03 -14.98
C LEU A 64 4.15 6.27 -15.11
N GLY A 65 4.78 5.90 -14.00
CA GLY A 65 6.07 5.19 -14.03
C GLY A 65 7.29 6.07 -14.29
N LEU A 66 7.12 7.41 -14.33
CA LEU A 66 8.23 8.36 -14.37
C LEU A 66 8.67 8.68 -12.92
N PRO A 67 9.91 8.35 -12.53
CA PRO A 67 10.39 8.45 -11.14
C PRO A 67 10.61 9.89 -10.66
N GLU A 68 10.61 10.86 -11.58
CA GLU A 68 11.03 12.24 -11.35
C GLU A 68 9.91 13.15 -10.77
N ASN A 69 8.67 12.66 -10.70
CA ASN A 69 7.54 13.37 -10.07
C ASN A 69 6.72 12.40 -9.21
N GLY A 70 7.20 12.11 -8.00
CA GLY A 70 6.47 11.31 -7.02
C GLY A 70 5.20 12.04 -6.55
N VAL A 71 4.04 11.40 -6.68
CA VAL A 71 2.77 11.90 -6.17
C VAL A 71 2.32 11.01 -5.01
N ALA A 72 2.08 11.62 -3.85
CA ALA A 72 1.46 10.94 -2.72
C ALA A 72 -0.07 10.96 -2.90
N THR A 73 -0.68 9.80 -3.11
CA THR A 73 -2.14 9.65 -3.16
C THR A 73 -2.66 9.16 -1.82
N LYS A 74 -3.64 9.87 -1.26
CA LYS A 74 -4.34 9.47 -0.04
C LYS A 74 -5.46 8.47 -0.38
N TYR A 75 -5.43 7.31 0.29
CA TYR A 75 -6.50 6.32 0.34
C TYR A 75 -7.12 6.36 1.73
N VAL A 76 -8.38 6.79 1.79
CA VAL A 76 -9.17 6.74 3.03
C VAL A 76 -9.72 5.33 3.18
N ARG A 77 -9.56 4.73 4.36
CA ARG A 77 -10.20 3.45 4.68
C ARG A 77 -11.72 3.60 4.52
N MET A 78 -12.31 2.94 3.54
CA MET A 78 -13.77 2.82 3.49
C MET A 78 -14.19 1.81 4.57
N HIS A 79 -15.06 2.26 5.48
CA HIS A 79 -15.66 1.43 6.52
C HIS A 79 -16.69 0.46 5.94
#